data_AF-A0A7S0IVA5-F1
#
_entry.id   AF-A0A7S0IVA5-F1
#
_cell.length_a   1.000
_cell.length_b   1.000
_cell.length_c   1.000
_cell.angle_alpha   90.00
_cell.angle_beta   90.00
_cell.angle_gamma   90.00
#
_symmetry.space_group_name_H-M   'P 1'
#
loop_
_entity.id
_entity.type
_entity.pdbx_description
1 polymer ?
#
loop_
_entity_poly.entity_id
_entity_poly.type
_entity_poly.pdbx_seq_one_letter_code
_entity_poly.pdbx_strand_id
1 'polypeptide(L)'
;GSVQELVGKLKALGHSRVPVFSGAATTSADQFLLLKEQVGIDTAAGHPLSTLRLHEPLWVAPTDSLFHLLNKFQLGLAHIAFVSRHPEMAASLMRSNGETPAGACACVGIITLEDIIEEILTEEIYDESDVSAAYATIAKMVRTVVRPRLEAKRAAAAASSCTPL
;
A
#
# COMPACT_ATOMS: atom_id res chain seq x y z
N GLY A 1 1.50 9.30 -18.55
CA GLY A 1 2.75 8.59 -18.19
C GLY A 1 2.72 7.22 -18.82
N SER A 2 3.87 6.69 -19.22
CA SER A 2 3.94 5.31 -19.72
C SER A 2 3.61 4.32 -18.59
N VAL A 3 3.07 3.15 -18.94
CA VAL A 3 2.80 2.07 -17.96
C VAL A 3 4.07 1.68 -17.21
N GLN A 4 5.23 1.77 -17.88
CA GLN A 4 6.57 1.64 -17.28
C GLN A 4 6.76 2.51 -16.04
N GLU A 5 6.50 3.81 -16.19
CA GLU A 5 6.78 4.78 -15.14
C GLU A 5 5.84 4.56 -13.95
N LEU A 6 4.57 4.24 -14.21
CA LEU A 6 3.61 3.94 -13.15
C LEU A 6 3.98 2.66 -12.40
N VAL A 7 4.21 1.55 -13.12
CA VAL A 7 4.56 0.27 -12.49
C VAL A 7 5.88 0.39 -11.72
N GLY A 8 6.85 1.13 -12.25
CA GLY A 8 8.10 1.42 -11.56
C GLY A 8 7.90 2.18 -10.24
N LYS A 9 7.06 3.23 -10.25
CA LYS A 9 6.69 3.98 -9.03
C LYS A 9 5.95 3.10 -8.03
N LEU A 10 4.96 2.33 -8.48
CA LEU A 10 4.18 1.45 -7.61
C LEU A 10 5.05 0.35 -6.99
N LYS A 11 6.00 -0.22 -7.73
CA LYS A 11 6.99 -1.16 -7.19
C LYS A 11 7.90 -0.52 -6.14
N ALA A 12 8.34 0.72 -6.37
CA ALA A 12 9.20 1.44 -5.42
C ALA A 12 8.47 1.79 -4.11
N LEU A 13 7.15 1.92 -4.14
CA LEU A 13 6.31 2.16 -2.96
C LEU A 13 6.04 0.88 -2.15
N GLY A 14 6.40 -0.30 -2.66
CA GLY A 14 6.23 -1.57 -1.94
C GLY A 14 4.81 -2.13 -1.90
N HIS A 15 3.83 -1.47 -2.53
CA HIS A 15 2.44 -1.93 -2.50
C HIS A 15 2.19 -3.16 -3.38
N SER A 16 1.65 -4.24 -2.81
CA SER A 16 1.24 -5.41 -3.59
C SER A 16 -0.11 -5.23 -4.30
N ARG A 17 -1.02 -4.45 -3.72
CA ARG A 17 -2.41 -4.25 -4.18
C ARG A 17 -2.70 -2.76 -4.21
N VAL A 18 -3.12 -2.25 -5.37
CA VAL A 18 -3.30 -0.80 -5.59
C VAL A 18 -4.74 -0.54 -6.02
N PRO A 19 -5.53 0.22 -5.24
CA PRO A 19 -6.89 0.59 -5.63
C PRO A 19 -6.88 1.41 -6.92
N VAL A 20 -7.83 1.12 -7.79
CA VAL A 20 -8.06 1.82 -9.05
C VAL A 20 -9.41 2.52 -8.95
N PHE A 21 -9.41 3.79 -9.36
CA PHE A 21 -10.58 4.64 -9.40
C PHE A 21 -10.98 4.77 -10.87
N SER A 22 -12.15 4.24 -11.23
CA SER A 22 -12.69 4.37 -12.58
C SER A 22 -13.77 5.46 -12.68
N GLY A 23 -13.97 5.96 -13.90
CA GLY A 23 -15.03 6.91 -14.21
C GLY A 23 -14.69 8.39 -14.02
N ALA A 24 -15.67 9.25 -14.28
CA ALA A 24 -15.54 10.72 -14.21
C ALA A 24 -15.52 11.25 -12.77
N ALA A 25 -16.03 10.47 -11.81
CA ALA A 25 -16.00 10.80 -10.39
C ALA A 25 -14.78 10.10 -9.77
N THR A 26 -13.73 10.87 -9.46
CA THR A 26 -12.51 10.39 -8.76
C THR A 26 -12.76 10.03 -7.29
N THR A 27 -14.01 9.81 -6.90
CA THR A 27 -14.46 9.79 -5.51
C THR A 27 -14.66 8.37 -4.96
N SER A 28 -14.70 7.35 -5.82
CA SER A 28 -14.98 5.97 -5.42
C SER A 28 -14.06 5.00 -6.16
N ALA A 29 -13.37 4.13 -5.41
CA ALA A 29 -12.62 3.03 -5.99
C ALA A 29 -13.56 1.85 -6.25
N ASP A 30 -13.33 1.14 -7.35
CA ASP A 30 -14.17 0.03 -7.80
C ASP A 30 -13.39 -1.26 -8.09
N GLN A 31 -12.11 -1.14 -8.43
CA GLN A 31 -11.23 -2.27 -8.72
C GLN A 31 -9.87 -2.10 -8.05
N PHE A 32 -9.05 -3.14 -8.07
CA PHE A 32 -7.65 -3.03 -7.67
C PHE A 32 -6.70 -3.74 -8.63
N LEU A 33 -5.46 -3.26 -8.68
CA LEU A 33 -4.37 -3.83 -9.44
C LEU A 33 -3.51 -4.71 -8.54
N LEU A 34 -3.19 -5.91 -9.03
CA LEU A 34 -2.24 -6.81 -8.36
C LEU A 34 -0.86 -6.70 -9.03
N LEU A 35 0.11 -6.10 -8.34
CA LEU A 35 1.42 -5.77 -8.94
C LEU A 35 2.24 -7.00 -9.33
N LYS A 36 2.12 -8.10 -8.57
CA LYS A 36 2.82 -9.36 -8.86
C LYS A 36 2.41 -9.99 -10.19
N GLU A 37 1.21 -9.69 -10.69
CA GLU A 37 0.77 -10.19 -12.00
C GLU A 37 1.34 -9.37 -13.17
N GLN A 38 1.93 -8.20 -12.88
CA GLN A 38 2.50 -7.30 -13.89
C GLN A 38 3.99 -7.59 -14.16
N VAL A 39 4.53 -8.70 -13.63
CA VAL A 39 5.97 -9.05 -13.73
C VAL A 39 6.38 -9.47 -15.15
N GLY A 40 5.42 -9.81 -16.02
CA GLY A 40 5.67 -10.24 -17.40
C GLY A 40 5.27 -9.25 -18.50
N ILE A 41 4.81 -8.04 -18.15
CA ILE A 41 4.46 -7.05 -19.18
C ILE A 41 5.74 -6.54 -19.81
N ASP A 42 5.89 -6.72 -21.13
CA ASP A 42 6.97 -6.07 -21.88
C ASP A 42 6.70 -4.57 -21.91
N THR A 43 7.31 -3.92 -20.95
CA THR A 43 7.07 -2.51 -20.75
C THR A 43 7.68 -1.65 -21.87
N ALA A 44 8.61 -2.19 -22.68
CA ALA A 44 9.20 -1.53 -23.84
C ALA A 44 8.26 -1.47 -25.05
N ALA A 45 7.22 -2.32 -25.09
CA ALA A 45 6.24 -2.37 -26.16
C ALA A 45 5.17 -1.25 -26.11
N GLY A 46 5.27 -0.33 -25.13
CA GLY A 46 4.38 0.84 -25.05
C GLY A 46 2.90 0.48 -24.80
N HIS A 47 2.63 -0.65 -24.14
CA HIS A 47 1.26 -1.10 -23.84
C HIS A 47 0.45 -0.01 -23.12
N PRO A 48 -0.82 0.23 -23.51
CA PRO A 48 -1.69 1.17 -22.82
C PRO A 48 -2.07 0.67 -21.42
N LEU A 49 -2.41 1.60 -20.51
CA LEU A 49 -2.80 1.28 -19.13
C LEU A 49 -3.99 0.30 -19.03
N SER A 50 -4.81 0.24 -20.09
CA SER A 50 -5.93 -0.68 -20.25
C SER A 50 -5.52 -2.15 -20.39
N THR A 51 -4.25 -2.48 -20.61
CA THR A 51 -3.79 -3.88 -20.65
C THR A 51 -3.58 -4.48 -19.26
N LEU A 52 -3.57 -3.64 -18.22
CA LEU A 52 -3.41 -4.11 -16.85
C LEU A 52 -4.66 -4.89 -16.42
N ARG A 53 -4.46 -6.11 -15.90
CA ARG A 53 -5.56 -6.88 -15.32
C ARG A 53 -5.96 -6.27 -13.98
N LEU A 54 -7.21 -5.81 -13.92
CA LEU A 54 -7.85 -5.31 -12.72
C LEU A 54 -8.70 -6.42 -12.10
N HIS A 55 -8.75 -6.44 -10.78
CA HIS A 55 -9.48 -7.43 -9.99
C HIS A 55 -10.62 -6.78 -9.22
N GLU A 56 -11.71 -7.53 -9.06
CA GLU A 56 -12.84 -7.12 -8.24
C GLU A 56 -12.52 -7.30 -6.75
N PRO A 57 -12.73 -6.28 -5.91
CA PRO A 57 -12.54 -6.38 -4.47
C PRO A 57 -13.67 -7.17 -3.82
N LEU A 58 -13.38 -7.69 -2.63
CA LEU A 58 -14.44 -8.11 -1.72
C LEU A 58 -15.16 -6.86 -1.19
N TRP A 59 -16.48 -6.79 -1.34
CA TRP A 59 -17.27 -5.70 -0.77
C TRP A 59 -17.76 -6.04 0.63
N VAL A 60 -17.56 -5.14 1.58
CA VAL A 60 -17.87 -5.35 3.01
C VAL A 60 -18.59 -4.15 3.62
N ALA A 61 -19.39 -4.41 4.65
CA ALA A 61 -20.07 -3.34 5.38
C ALA A 61 -19.14 -2.73 6.45
N PRO A 62 -19.26 -1.44 6.79
CA PRO A 62 -18.53 -0.84 7.91
C PRO A 62 -18.92 -1.44 9.28
N THR A 63 -20.02 -2.19 9.32
CA THR A 63 -20.52 -2.89 10.51
C THR A 63 -20.10 -4.36 10.56
N ASP A 64 -19.38 -4.88 9.55
CA ASP A 64 -18.88 -6.26 9.57
C ASP A 64 -17.84 -6.42 10.69
N SER A 65 -17.97 -7.46 11.51
CA SER A 65 -16.97 -7.75 12.55
C SER A 65 -15.64 -8.17 11.95
N LEU A 66 -14.52 -7.78 12.59
CA LEU A 66 -13.17 -8.14 12.15
C LEU A 66 -12.96 -9.65 12.05
N PHE A 67 -13.55 -10.45 12.97
CA PHE A 67 -13.50 -11.91 12.89
C PHE A 67 -14.22 -12.47 11.66
N HIS A 68 -15.37 -11.88 11.29
CA HIS A 68 -16.06 -12.25 10.06
C HIS A 68 -15.24 -11.89 8.82
N LEU A 69 -14.63 -10.70 8.82
CA LEU A 69 -13.73 -10.30 7.75
C LEU A 69 -12.53 -11.25 7.65
N LEU A 70 -11.86 -11.55 8.77
CA LEU A 70 -10.75 -12.50 8.82
C LEU A 70 -11.13 -13.84 8.20
N ASN A 71 -12.31 -14.38 8.51
CA ASN A 71 -12.79 -15.61 7.90
C ASN A 71 -13.00 -15.48 6.39
N LYS A 72 -13.56 -14.35 5.90
CA LYS A 72 -13.67 -14.10 4.46
C LYS A 72 -12.30 -14.03 3.78
N PHE A 73 -11.31 -13.42 4.43
CA PHE A 73 -9.93 -13.29 3.95
C PHE A 73 -9.20 -14.64 3.91
N GLN A 74 -9.40 -15.50 4.91
CA GLN A 74 -8.78 -16.82 4.99
C GLN A 74 -9.21 -17.79 3.88
N LEU A 75 -10.34 -17.53 3.21
CA LEU A 75 -10.76 -18.28 2.02
C LEU A 75 -9.85 -18.00 0.80
N GLY A 76 -8.89 -17.07 0.91
CA GLY A 76 -7.83 -16.84 -0.06
C GLY A 76 -8.25 -16.08 -1.32
N LEU A 77 -9.46 -15.51 -1.34
CA LEU A 77 -10.05 -14.90 -2.54
C LEU A 77 -9.57 -13.45 -2.78
N ALA A 78 -9.26 -12.70 -1.73
CA ALA A 78 -8.69 -11.36 -1.80
C ALA A 78 -8.04 -11.03 -0.45
N HIS A 79 -6.94 -10.26 -0.40
CA HIS A 79 -6.41 -9.65 0.85
C HIS A 79 -6.66 -8.13 0.90
N ILE A 80 -7.56 -7.64 0.05
CA ILE A 80 -8.08 -6.27 0.09
C ILE A 80 -9.60 -6.34 -0.02
N ALA A 81 -10.30 -5.52 0.76
CA ALA A 81 -11.74 -5.36 0.71
C ALA A 81 -12.11 -3.88 0.65
N PHE A 82 -13.17 -3.57 -0.10
CA PHE A 82 -13.71 -2.23 -0.22
C PHE A 82 -14.93 -2.10 0.68
N VAL A 83 -14.93 -1.05 1.48
CA VAL A 83 -15.96 -0.78 2.47
C VAL A 83 -17.04 0.07 1.79
N SER A 84 -18.29 -0.39 1.87
CA SER A 84 -19.46 0.34 1.38
C SER A 84 -20.59 0.22 2.39
N ARG A 85 -21.45 1.24 2.47
CA ARG A 85 -22.66 1.16 3.32
C ARG A 85 -23.68 0.15 2.76
N HIS A 86 -23.60 -0.16 1.47
CA HIS A 86 -24.47 -1.14 0.79
C HIS A 86 -23.62 -2.12 -0.05
N PRO A 87 -22.86 -3.03 0.58
CA PRO A 87 -21.87 -3.86 -0.10
C PRO A 87 -22.48 -4.82 -1.13
N GLU A 88 -23.66 -5.37 -0.87
CA GLU A 88 -24.34 -6.27 -1.83
C GLU A 88 -24.77 -5.54 -3.10
N MET A 89 -25.26 -4.30 -2.96
CA MET A 89 -25.61 -3.46 -4.12
C MET A 89 -24.36 -3.06 -4.89
N ALA A 90 -23.29 -2.65 -4.20
CA ALA A 90 -22.01 -2.33 -4.83
C ALA A 90 -21.44 -3.52 -5.62
N ALA A 91 -21.43 -4.72 -5.02
CA ALA A 91 -21.01 -5.94 -5.68
C ALA A 91 -21.91 -6.31 -6.88
N SER A 92 -23.21 -6.09 -6.76
CA SER A 92 -24.17 -6.39 -7.83
C SER A 92 -23.99 -5.45 -9.03
N LEU A 93 -23.82 -4.14 -8.79
CA LEU A 93 -23.56 -3.14 -9.83
C LEU A 93 -22.30 -3.46 -10.64
N MET A 94 -21.25 -3.91 -9.94
CA MET A 94 -20.00 -4.30 -10.57
C MET A 94 -20.18 -5.52 -11.49
N ARG A 95 -20.92 -6.53 -11.04
CA ARG A 95 -21.14 -7.75 -11.82
C ARG A 95 -22.14 -7.57 -12.97
N SER A 96 -23.15 -6.72 -12.82
CA SER A 96 -24.24 -6.60 -13.80
C SER A 96 -23.96 -5.56 -14.88
N ASN A 97 -23.45 -4.39 -14.49
CA ASN A 97 -23.33 -3.24 -15.39
C ASN A 97 -21.88 -2.77 -15.56
N GLY A 98 -20.94 -3.27 -14.74
CA GLY A 98 -19.58 -2.74 -14.71
C GLY A 98 -19.52 -1.27 -14.30
N GLU A 99 -20.56 -0.78 -13.62
CA GLU A 99 -20.66 0.62 -13.19
C GLU A 99 -20.00 0.82 -11.83
N THR A 100 -19.12 1.81 -11.74
CA THR A 100 -18.46 2.24 -10.51
C THR A 100 -19.52 2.55 -9.44
N PRO A 101 -19.51 1.85 -8.29
CA PRO A 101 -20.46 2.14 -7.22
C PRO A 101 -20.34 3.59 -6.76
N ALA A 102 -21.47 4.30 -6.75
CA ALA A 102 -21.55 5.73 -6.42
C ALA A 102 -22.69 6.01 -5.42
N GLY A 103 -22.74 7.24 -4.91
CA GLY A 103 -23.75 7.66 -3.94
C GLY A 103 -23.75 6.78 -2.70
N ALA A 104 -24.91 6.21 -2.35
CA ALA A 104 -25.05 5.34 -1.18
C ALA A 104 -24.22 4.05 -1.27
N CYS A 105 -23.92 3.57 -2.48
CA CYS A 105 -23.13 2.36 -2.72
C CYS A 105 -21.63 2.64 -2.86
N ALA A 106 -21.20 3.91 -2.82
CA ALA A 106 -19.81 4.28 -3.02
C ALA A 106 -18.86 3.59 -2.05
N CYS A 107 -17.64 3.33 -2.52
CA CYS A 107 -16.55 2.91 -1.68
C CYS A 107 -16.19 4.07 -0.74
N VAL A 108 -16.36 3.84 0.56
CA VAL A 108 -16.06 4.83 1.61
C VAL A 108 -14.69 4.62 2.24
N GLY A 109 -14.09 3.45 2.02
CA GLY A 109 -12.81 3.08 2.61
C GLY A 109 -12.34 1.72 2.12
N ILE A 110 -11.13 1.35 2.51
CA ILE A 110 -10.48 0.10 2.14
C ILE A 110 -9.94 -0.52 3.42
N ILE A 111 -9.98 -1.84 3.50
CA ILE A 111 -9.40 -2.61 4.60
C ILE A 111 -8.64 -3.80 4.03
N THR A 112 -7.50 -4.11 4.62
CA THR A 112 -6.62 -5.21 4.25
C THR A 112 -6.58 -6.29 5.33
N LEU A 113 -5.99 -7.44 5.02
CA LEU A 113 -5.82 -8.50 6.02
C LEU A 113 -4.87 -8.06 7.13
N GLU A 114 -3.84 -7.30 6.76
CA GLU A 114 -2.83 -6.72 7.63
C GLU A 114 -3.50 -5.82 8.69
N ASP A 115 -4.36 -4.89 8.27
CA ASP A 115 -5.13 -4.02 9.18
C ASP A 115 -6.00 -4.82 10.18
N ILE A 116 -6.60 -5.92 9.72
CA ILE A 116 -7.46 -6.77 10.55
C ILE A 116 -6.66 -7.52 11.60
N ILE A 117 -5.48 -8.05 11.22
CA ILE A 117 -4.62 -8.78 12.15
C ILE A 117 -4.04 -7.80 13.18
N GLU A 118 -3.64 -6.59 12.74
CA GLU A 118 -3.13 -5.53 13.61
C GLU A 118 -4.14 -5.16 14.71
N GLU A 119 -5.39 -4.91 14.33
CA GLU A 119 -6.45 -4.57 15.28
C GLU A 119 -6.79 -5.73 16.23
N ILE A 120 -6.74 -6.99 15.76
CA ILE A 120 -6.98 -8.17 16.61
C ILE A 120 -5.82 -8.40 17.60
N LEU A 121 -4.58 -8.21 17.17
CA LEU A 121 -3.40 -8.40 18.01
C LEU A 121 -3.13 -7.21 18.93
N THR A 122 -3.77 -6.06 18.69
CA THR A 122 -3.63 -4.82 19.48
C THR A 122 -2.18 -4.29 19.55
N GLU A 123 -1.32 -4.74 18.64
CA GLU A 123 0.06 -4.34 18.45
C GLU A 123 0.22 -3.85 17.00
N GLU A 124 0.97 -2.78 16.76
CA GLU A 124 1.32 -2.38 15.39
C GLU A 124 2.11 -3.50 14.71
N ILE A 125 1.60 -4.00 13.58
CA ILE A 125 2.28 -5.02 12.80
C ILE A 125 2.99 -4.35 11.64
N TYR A 126 4.32 -4.28 11.75
CA TYR A 126 5.16 -3.83 10.65
C TYR A 126 5.17 -4.88 9.54
N ASP A 127 4.75 -4.49 8.33
CA ASP A 127 4.87 -5.32 7.14
C ASP A 127 6.36 -5.42 6.73
N GLU A 128 6.69 -6.39 5.89
CA GLU A 128 8.04 -6.68 5.39
C GLU A 128 8.74 -5.42 4.82
N SER A 129 7.96 -4.48 4.26
CA SER A 129 8.44 -3.22 3.70
C SER A 129 8.71 -2.11 4.75
N ASP A 130 8.02 -2.13 5.89
CA ASP A 130 8.15 -1.13 6.96
C ASP A 130 9.52 -1.19 7.63
N VAL A 131 10.04 -2.42 7.77
CA VAL A 131 11.37 -2.69 8.29
C VAL A 131 12.44 -1.98 7.44
N SER A 132 12.31 -2.00 6.11
CA SER A 132 13.26 -1.39 5.18
C SER A 132 13.26 0.14 5.25
N ALA A 133 12.07 0.75 5.34
CA ALA A 133 11.93 2.21 5.47
C ALA A 133 12.44 2.72 6.83
N ALA A 134 12.19 1.98 7.92
CA ALA A 134 12.70 2.27 9.25
C ALA A 134 14.24 2.18 9.29
N TYR A 135 14.84 1.10 8.76
CA TYR A 135 16.30 0.96 8.68
C TYR A 135 16.94 2.01 7.77
N ALA A 136 16.32 2.38 6.66
CA ALA A 136 16.82 3.44 5.79
C ALA A 136 16.83 4.81 6.49
N THR A 137 15.77 5.10 7.26
CA THR A 137 15.65 6.34 8.04
C THR A 137 16.69 6.38 9.17
N ILE A 138 16.84 5.28 9.91
CA ILE A 138 17.86 5.15 10.96
C ILE A 138 19.27 5.23 10.34
N ALA A 139 19.54 4.53 9.24
CA ALA A 139 20.83 4.57 8.56
C ALA A 139 21.16 5.95 7.97
N LYS A 140 20.13 6.70 7.52
CA LYS A 140 20.28 8.09 7.10
C LYS A 140 20.60 8.97 8.30
N MET A 141 19.84 8.88 9.39
CA MET A 141 20.08 9.61 10.64
C MET A 141 21.47 9.34 11.22
N VAL A 142 21.90 8.07 11.21
CA VAL A 142 23.24 7.66 11.65
C VAL A 142 24.31 8.29 10.78
N ARG A 143 24.15 8.29 9.45
CA ARG A 143 25.12 8.91 8.52
C ARG A 143 25.14 10.43 8.57
N THR A 144 23.99 11.09 8.65
CA THR A 144 23.89 12.54 8.49
C THR A 144 24.02 13.29 9.81
N VAL A 145 23.61 12.68 10.92
CA VAL A 145 23.56 13.35 12.23
C VAL A 145 24.57 12.76 13.21
N VAL A 146 24.59 11.43 13.35
CA VAL A 146 25.39 10.79 14.40
C VAL A 146 26.88 10.73 14.03
N ARG A 147 27.22 10.29 12.81
CA ARG A 147 28.60 10.10 12.36
C ARG A 147 29.43 11.40 12.35
N PRO A 148 28.94 12.51 11.77
CA PRO A 148 29.70 13.76 11.74
C PRO A 148 29.91 14.34 13.15
N ARG A 149 28.92 14.17 14.03
CA ARG A 149 29.01 14.63 15.43
C ARG A 149 30.03 13.82 16.24
N LEU A 150 30.11 12.52 15.99
CA LEU A 150 31.09 11.64 16.63
C LEU A 150 32.51 11.93 16.11
N GLU A 151 32.66 12.16 14.81
CA GLU A 151 33.92 12.55 14.17
C GLU A 151 34.41 13.91 14.67
N ALA A 152 33.52 14.90 14.78
CA ALA A 152 33.84 16.23 15.34
C ALA A 152 34.26 16.13 16.82
N LYS A 153 33.55 15.33 17.62
CA LYS A 153 33.94 15.08 19.03
C LYS A 153 35.30 14.39 19.14
N ARG A 154 35.59 13.42 18.27
CA ARG A 154 36.89 12.74 18.22
C ARG A 154 38.02 13.68 17.79
N ALA A 155 37.77 14.53 16.79
CA ALA A 155 38.73 15.53 16.34
C ALA A 155 39.02 16.58 17.43
N ALA A 156 37.98 17.06 18.12
CA ALA A 156 38.14 17.99 19.24
C ALA A 156 38.92 17.36 20.42
N ALA A 157 38.65 16.09 20.73
CA ALA A 157 39.41 15.36 21.75
C ALA A 157 40.88 15.16 21.37
N ALA A 158 41.16 14.84 20.09
CA ALA A 158 42.53 14.69 19.59
C ALA A 158 43.31 16.02 19.53
N ALA A 159 42.63 17.13 19.24
CA ALA A 159 43.23 18.47 19.28
C ALA A 159 43.56 18.91 20.72
N SER A 160 42.74 18.52 21.70
CA SER A 160 42.98 18.83 23.11
C SER A 160 44.14 18.04 23.74
N SER A 161 44.57 16.92 23.13
CA SER A 161 45.70 16.12 23.61
C SER A 161 47.07 16.53 23.04
N CYS A 162 47.12 17.52 22.14
CA CYS A 162 48.36 18.04 21.55
C CYS A 162 48.64 19.46 22.08
N THR A 163 49.07 19.56 23.33
CA THR A 163 49.66 20.80 23.86
C THR A 163 51.17 20.57 23.97
N PRO A 164 52.02 21.28 23.20
CA PRO A 164 53.47 21.14 23.36
C PRO A 164 53.89 21.81 24.67
N LEU A 165 54.78 21.13 25.42
CA LEU A 165 55.54 21.70 26.53
C LEU A 165 56.53 22.77 26.02
#